data_AF-A0A9R0I1E9-F1
#
_entry.id   AF-A0A9R0I1E9-F1
#
_cell.length_a   1.000
_cell.length_b   1.000
_cell.length_c   1.000
_cell.angle_alpha   90.00
_cell.angle_beta   90.00
_cell.angle_gamma   90.00
#
_symmetry.space_group_name_H-M   'P 1'
#
loop_
_entity.id
_entity.type
_entity.pdbx_description
1 polymer ?
#
loop_
_entity_poly.entity_id
_entity_poly.type
_entity_poly.pdbx_seq_one_letter_code
_entity_poly.pdbx_strand_id
1 'polypeptide(L)'
;MSRLLKKYKVIHFSQTNSRLANNGLSGSIQRLRCRAMFEALEYTNEIKLLANNFIRSLRRNDNPYIALHLRYEKDILAFTACTHNLTFNEAKDLTSMRRHTTHWKEKRINGKQMRLEGACPMTPREVSIFFEALEIPNDTVIYIVAGEIYSHSGVEPLRSKYPNLFDHTSLSIEHKWTSFQGHSNKLAAVDYMVAVESDVFIYTYDGHMAKAVKGNRLYEGFRKTLTPDIKNFVKLIDLLDSKHLSWEEFSSKVKQLHKGRISDPTFRQVGPTPRAEENFYANPYPGCICEKFK
;
A
#
# COMPACT_ATOMS: atom_id res chain seq x y z
N MET A 1 30.59 8.53 -19.12
CA MET A 1 30.49 7.16 -18.56
C MET A 1 31.37 6.14 -19.30
N SER A 2 31.33 6.05 -20.63
CA SER A 2 32.06 5.02 -21.40
C SER A 2 33.58 4.98 -21.12
N ARG A 3 34.23 6.14 -20.95
CA ARG A 3 35.66 6.24 -20.59
C ARG A 3 35.99 5.65 -19.23
N LEU A 4 35.13 5.86 -18.23
CA LEU A 4 35.31 5.30 -16.88
C LEU A 4 35.15 3.78 -16.90
N LEU A 5 34.14 3.27 -17.63
CA LEU A 5 33.90 1.83 -17.72
C LEU A 5 35.06 1.12 -18.43
N LYS A 6 35.56 1.72 -19.53
CA LYS A 6 36.74 1.20 -20.24
C LYS A 6 37.98 1.12 -19.36
N LYS A 7 38.18 2.10 -18.46
CA LYS A 7 39.32 2.18 -17.53
C LYS A 7 39.18 1.21 -16.35
N TYR A 8 38.07 1.27 -15.63
CA TYR A 8 37.91 0.57 -14.34
C TYR A 8 37.32 -0.83 -14.48
N LYS A 9 36.76 -1.19 -15.64
CA LYS A 9 36.09 -2.47 -15.97
C LYS A 9 34.83 -2.77 -15.17
N VAL A 10 34.79 -2.41 -13.90
CA VAL A 10 33.65 -2.51 -12.99
C VAL A 10 33.34 -1.10 -12.47
N ILE A 11 32.07 -0.73 -12.46
CA ILE A 11 31.59 0.52 -11.86
C ILE A 11 30.50 0.17 -10.87
N HIS A 12 30.67 0.61 -9.62
CA HIS A 12 29.63 0.50 -8.60
C HIS A 12 28.88 1.83 -8.47
N PHE A 13 27.57 1.79 -8.64
CA PHE A 13 26.69 2.94 -8.42
C PHE A 13 26.09 2.89 -7.02
N SER A 14 26.58 3.74 -6.12
CA SER A 14 26.15 3.73 -4.71
C SER A 14 24.76 4.35 -4.46
N GLN A 15 24.18 5.06 -5.44
CA GLN A 15 22.88 5.74 -5.30
C GLN A 15 22.10 5.73 -6.62
N THR A 16 21.35 4.65 -6.87
CA THR A 16 20.57 4.45 -8.10
C THR A 16 19.11 4.89 -8.00
N ASN A 17 18.59 5.01 -6.77
CA ASN A 17 17.17 5.22 -6.46
C ASN A 17 16.56 6.56 -6.90
N SER A 18 17.36 7.54 -7.34
CA SER A 18 16.89 8.90 -7.67
C SER A 18 17.40 9.44 -9.02
N ARG A 19 18.07 8.60 -9.81
CA ARG A 19 18.81 9.05 -11.01
C ARG A 19 18.26 8.52 -12.33
N LEU A 20 17.28 7.61 -12.29
CA LEU A 20 16.73 6.98 -13.49
C LEU A 20 15.40 7.64 -13.86
N ALA A 21 15.25 7.99 -15.14
CA ALA A 21 14.01 8.56 -15.67
C ALA A 21 12.86 7.55 -15.57
N ASN A 22 11.70 8.00 -15.09
CA ASN A 22 10.45 7.23 -15.13
C ASN A 22 9.65 7.55 -16.40
N ASN A 23 9.86 8.70 -17.02
CA ASN A 23 9.18 9.16 -18.22
C ASN A 23 10.16 9.46 -19.37
N GLY A 24 9.64 9.66 -20.58
CA GLY A 24 10.42 10.12 -21.73
C GLY A 24 11.45 9.12 -22.29
N LEU A 25 11.38 7.85 -21.91
CA LEU A 25 12.22 6.81 -22.52
C LEU A 25 11.68 6.37 -23.87
N SER A 26 12.57 5.87 -24.74
CA SER A 26 12.15 5.28 -26.01
C SER A 26 11.24 4.07 -25.77
N GLY A 27 10.29 3.84 -26.69
CA GLY A 27 9.31 2.75 -26.54
C GLY A 27 9.93 1.36 -26.41
N SER A 28 11.06 1.09 -27.08
CA SER A 28 11.77 -0.19 -26.95
C SER A 28 12.36 -0.39 -25.55
N ILE A 29 12.99 0.65 -24.98
CA ILE A 29 13.55 0.59 -23.63
C ILE A 29 12.43 0.49 -22.60
N GLN A 30 11.34 1.25 -22.75
CA GLN A 30 10.22 1.18 -21.84
C GLN A 30 9.60 -0.22 -21.84
N ARG A 31 9.32 -0.81 -23.01
CA ARG A 31 8.82 -2.20 -23.10
C ARG A 31 9.75 -3.21 -22.42
N LEU A 32 11.06 -3.10 -22.62
CA LEU A 32 12.03 -3.97 -21.94
C LEU A 32 11.96 -3.83 -20.42
N ARG A 33 11.88 -2.60 -19.90
CA ARG A 33 11.71 -2.35 -18.45
C ARG A 33 10.44 -2.98 -17.90
N CYS A 34 9.34 -2.91 -18.65
CA CYS A 34 8.06 -3.47 -18.23
C CYS A 34 8.12 -5.00 -18.14
N ARG A 35 8.65 -5.68 -19.18
CA ARG A 35 8.84 -7.13 -19.15
C ARG A 35 9.79 -7.55 -18.04
N ALA A 36 10.89 -6.81 -17.85
CA ALA A 36 11.82 -7.09 -16.77
C ALA A 36 11.17 -6.96 -15.37
N MET A 37 10.33 -5.95 -15.15
CA MET A 37 9.68 -5.68 -13.86
C MET A 37 8.51 -6.61 -13.56
N PHE A 38 7.64 -6.86 -14.55
CA PHE A 38 6.34 -7.50 -14.32
C PHE A 38 6.27 -8.94 -14.86
N GLU A 39 7.16 -9.35 -15.77
CA GLU A 39 7.18 -10.72 -16.30
C GLU A 39 8.40 -11.51 -15.77
N ALA A 40 9.61 -10.96 -15.89
CA ALA A 40 10.84 -11.71 -15.61
C ALA A 40 11.26 -11.71 -14.14
N LEU A 41 10.85 -10.71 -13.34
CA LEU A 41 11.16 -10.65 -11.92
C LEU A 41 10.20 -11.54 -11.14
N GLU A 42 10.64 -12.75 -10.86
CA GLU A 42 9.84 -13.74 -10.14
C GLU A 42 10.38 -14.04 -8.75
N TYR A 43 9.48 -14.31 -7.80
CA TYR A 43 9.86 -14.83 -6.50
C TYR A 43 10.28 -16.30 -6.55
N THR A 44 11.01 -16.74 -5.53
CA THR A 44 11.42 -18.15 -5.42
C THR A 44 10.21 -19.07 -5.24
N ASN A 45 10.39 -20.35 -5.57
CA ASN A 45 9.32 -21.35 -5.52
C ASN A 45 8.68 -21.47 -4.13
N GLU A 46 9.46 -21.31 -3.06
CA GLU A 46 8.96 -21.38 -1.69
C GLU A 46 8.00 -20.23 -1.38
N ILE A 47 8.31 -19.00 -1.84
CA ILE A 47 7.44 -17.84 -1.68
C ILE A 47 6.16 -18.03 -2.49
N LYS A 48 6.29 -18.45 -3.75
CA LYS A 48 5.14 -18.72 -4.64
C LYS A 48 4.21 -19.79 -4.05
N LEU A 49 4.78 -20.88 -3.55
CA LEU A 49 4.01 -21.97 -2.94
C LEU A 49 3.20 -21.48 -1.72
N LEU A 50 3.84 -20.74 -0.82
CA LEU A 50 3.16 -20.22 0.37
C LEU A 50 2.07 -19.21 0.00
N ALA A 51 2.36 -18.27 -0.90
CA ALA A 51 1.38 -17.30 -1.38
C ALA A 51 0.16 -18.00 -2.02
N ASN A 52 0.39 -19.00 -2.86
CA ASN A 52 -0.68 -19.79 -3.47
C ASN A 52 -1.50 -20.58 -2.43
N ASN A 53 -0.88 -21.05 -1.35
CA ASN A 53 -1.62 -21.68 -0.25
C ASN A 53 -2.52 -20.67 0.46
N PHE A 54 -2.03 -19.45 0.72
CA PHE A 54 -2.82 -18.38 1.33
C PHE A 54 -3.98 -17.97 0.44
N ILE A 55 -3.73 -17.74 -0.85
CA ILE A 55 -4.78 -17.40 -1.82
C ILE A 55 -5.86 -18.48 -1.87
N ARG A 56 -5.47 -19.77 -1.85
CA ARG A 56 -6.44 -20.88 -1.81
C ARG A 56 -7.27 -20.91 -0.52
N SER A 57 -6.67 -20.65 0.65
CA SER A 57 -7.43 -20.54 1.91
C SER A 57 -8.40 -19.36 1.89
N LEU A 58 -7.95 -18.19 1.40
CA LEU A 58 -8.77 -16.98 1.32
C LEU A 58 -9.93 -17.11 0.34
N ARG A 59 -9.73 -17.83 -0.78
CA ARG A 59 -10.73 -18.11 -1.80
C ARG A 59 -11.55 -19.39 -1.55
N ARG A 60 -11.52 -19.94 -0.34
CA ARG A 60 -12.30 -21.14 -0.01
C ARG A 60 -13.78 -20.90 -0.31
N ASN A 61 -14.44 -21.89 -0.92
CA ASN A 61 -15.83 -21.81 -1.38
C ASN A 61 -16.07 -20.71 -2.43
N ASP A 62 -15.07 -20.41 -3.26
CA ASP A 62 -15.12 -19.37 -4.30
C ASP A 62 -15.40 -17.95 -3.75
N ASN A 63 -15.11 -17.73 -2.47
CA ASN A 63 -15.27 -16.43 -1.85
C ASN A 63 -14.29 -15.40 -2.44
N PRO A 64 -14.76 -14.21 -2.86
CA PRO A 64 -13.86 -13.12 -3.17
C PRO A 64 -13.24 -12.57 -1.88
N TYR A 65 -12.03 -12.01 -1.98
CA TYR A 65 -11.37 -11.36 -0.85
C TYR A 65 -10.80 -9.98 -1.21
N ILE A 66 -10.74 -9.15 -0.18
CA ILE A 66 -10.08 -7.85 -0.23
C ILE A 66 -8.67 -7.99 0.32
N ALA A 67 -7.66 -7.51 -0.40
CA ALA A 67 -6.36 -7.25 0.18
C ALA A 67 -6.28 -5.80 0.65
N LEU A 68 -6.12 -5.60 1.96
CA LEU A 68 -6.03 -4.30 2.61
C LEU A 68 -4.59 -4.02 3.01
N HIS A 69 -3.93 -3.10 2.31
CA HIS A 69 -2.63 -2.58 2.74
C HIS A 69 -2.78 -1.52 3.82
N LEU A 70 -2.66 -1.97 5.08
CA LEU A 70 -2.78 -1.18 6.29
C LEU A 70 -1.40 -0.79 6.81
N ARG A 71 -0.82 0.30 6.30
CA ARG A 71 0.55 0.76 6.68
C ARG A 71 0.58 1.47 8.03
N TYR A 72 -0.05 0.90 9.05
CA TYR A 72 -0.12 1.48 10.40
C TYR A 72 1.01 0.95 11.30
N GLU A 73 2.23 0.92 10.75
CA GLU A 73 3.45 0.40 11.40
C GLU A 73 4.19 1.49 12.17
N LYS A 74 4.91 1.09 13.22
CA LYS A 74 5.57 2.00 14.18
C LYS A 74 6.53 2.99 13.51
N ASP A 75 7.31 2.53 12.54
CA ASP A 75 8.28 3.36 11.82
C ASP A 75 7.61 4.45 10.98
N ILE A 76 6.52 4.13 10.27
CA ILE A 76 5.77 5.08 9.45
C ILE A 76 5.05 6.10 10.33
N LEU A 77 4.44 5.68 11.44
CA LEU A 77 3.78 6.59 12.37
C LEU A 77 4.80 7.52 13.05
N ALA A 78 5.97 7.00 13.43
CA ALA A 78 7.06 7.83 13.96
C ALA A 78 7.55 8.84 12.92
N PHE A 79 7.78 8.40 11.68
CA PHE A 79 8.26 9.22 10.57
C PHE A 79 7.30 10.36 10.22
N THR A 80 6.00 10.08 10.15
CA THR A 80 4.95 11.06 9.81
C THR A 80 4.43 11.84 11.01
N ALA A 81 4.84 11.47 12.23
CA ALA A 81 4.34 12.00 13.50
C ALA A 81 2.83 11.83 13.74
N CYS A 82 2.20 10.88 13.05
CA CYS A 82 0.78 10.63 13.18
C CYS A 82 0.48 9.87 14.47
N THR A 83 -0.24 10.50 15.38
CA THR A 83 -0.58 9.94 16.70
C THR A 83 -2.08 9.97 17.00
N HIS A 84 -2.92 10.16 15.96
CA HIS A 84 -4.37 10.14 16.12
C HIS A 84 -4.81 8.75 16.59
N ASN A 85 -5.74 8.71 17.55
CA ASN A 85 -6.22 7.48 18.22
C ASN A 85 -5.13 6.64 18.93
N LEU A 86 -3.96 7.22 19.19
CA LEU A 86 -2.95 6.62 20.06
C LEU A 86 -3.01 7.21 21.46
N THR A 87 -2.60 6.42 22.45
CA THR A 87 -2.42 6.87 23.83
C THR A 87 -1.24 7.84 23.94
N PHE A 88 -1.18 8.56 25.06
CA PHE A 88 -0.07 9.46 25.36
C PHE A 88 1.30 8.73 25.35
N ASN A 89 1.36 7.51 25.89
CA ASN A 89 2.59 6.74 25.97
C ASN A 89 3.08 6.28 24.59
N GLU A 90 2.17 5.82 23.72
CA GLU A 90 2.50 5.45 22.34
C GLU A 90 2.97 6.68 21.55
N ALA A 91 2.29 7.81 21.68
CA ALA A 91 2.70 9.06 21.03
C ALA A 91 4.10 9.51 21.49
N LYS A 92 4.43 9.32 22.77
CA LYS A 92 5.76 9.61 23.33
C LYS A 92 6.83 8.67 22.77
N ASP A 93 6.53 7.37 22.68
CA ASP A 93 7.42 6.36 22.10
C ASP A 93 7.74 6.67 20.62
N LEU A 94 6.72 6.96 19.81
CA LEU A 94 6.89 7.39 18.41
C LEU A 94 7.73 8.67 18.29
N THR A 95 7.52 9.63 19.18
CA THR A 95 8.32 10.87 19.22
C THR A 95 9.77 10.58 19.59
N SER A 96 10.02 9.68 20.54
CA SER A 96 11.35 9.24 20.92
C SER A 96 12.06 8.58 19.74
N MET A 97 11.42 7.62 19.07
CA MET A 97 11.95 6.98 17.87
C MET A 97 12.32 8.01 16.81
N ARG A 98 11.41 8.92 16.45
CA ARG A 98 11.67 9.96 15.43
C ARG A 98 12.91 10.80 15.76
N ARG A 99 13.09 11.18 17.02
CA ARG A 99 14.23 12.00 17.47
C ARG A 99 15.55 11.22 17.40
N HIS A 100 15.56 9.94 17.79
CA HIS A 100 16.77 9.12 17.83
C HIS A 100 17.17 8.55 16.46
N THR A 101 16.27 8.49 15.48
CA THR A 101 16.61 8.01 14.12
C THR A 101 17.46 9.02 13.35
N THR A 102 18.78 8.90 13.39
CA THR A 102 19.74 9.92 12.88
C THR A 102 19.56 10.33 11.41
N HIS A 103 19.14 9.41 10.54
CA HIS A 103 19.04 9.65 9.10
C HIS A 103 17.72 10.33 8.67
N TRP A 104 16.76 10.52 9.57
CA TRP A 104 15.55 11.31 9.28
C TRP A 104 15.81 12.79 9.53
N LYS A 105 15.76 13.60 8.47
CA LYS A 105 16.09 15.03 8.52
C LYS A 105 15.10 15.84 9.35
N GLU A 106 13.80 15.62 9.12
CA GLU A 106 12.75 16.36 9.80
C GLU A 106 12.37 15.69 11.13
N LYS A 107 12.34 16.47 12.20
CA LYS A 107 12.10 15.98 13.58
C LYS A 107 10.86 16.61 14.22
N ARG A 108 10.47 17.80 13.78
CA ARG A 108 9.37 18.60 14.32
C ARG A 108 8.25 18.65 13.30
N ILE A 109 7.42 17.62 13.33
CA ILE A 109 6.29 17.45 12.41
C ILE A 109 4.99 17.61 13.18
N ASN A 110 4.05 18.36 12.60
CA ASN A 110 2.69 18.46 13.13
C ASN A 110 1.85 17.29 12.60
N GLY A 111 1.74 16.22 13.39
CA GLY A 111 0.98 15.02 13.02
C GLY A 111 -0.50 15.27 12.71
N LYS A 112 -1.13 16.25 13.39
CA LYS A 112 -2.52 16.62 13.10
C LYS A 112 -2.65 17.23 11.70
N GLN A 113 -1.72 18.09 11.32
CA GLN A 113 -1.68 18.67 9.97
C GLN A 113 -1.42 17.58 8.91
N MET A 114 -0.46 16.68 9.16
CA MET A 114 -0.18 15.55 8.28
C MET A 114 -1.42 14.68 8.05
N ARG A 115 -2.22 14.43 9.11
CA ARG A 115 -3.48 13.69 8.98
C ARG A 115 -4.45 14.43 8.09
N LEU A 116 -4.69 15.72 8.36
CA LEU A 116 -5.61 16.56 7.58
C LEU A 116 -5.20 16.74 6.11
N GLU A 117 -3.93 16.56 5.79
CA GLU A 117 -3.41 16.55 4.42
C GLU A 117 -3.50 15.18 3.73
N GLY A 118 -3.93 14.14 4.46
CA GLY A 118 -4.00 12.76 3.96
C GLY A 118 -2.62 12.06 3.90
N ALA A 119 -1.62 12.60 4.61
CA ALA A 119 -0.26 12.07 4.63
C ALA A 119 0.00 11.09 5.79
N CYS A 120 -1.00 10.83 6.64
CA CYS A 120 -0.99 9.76 7.62
C CYS A 120 -1.60 8.48 7.04
N PRO A 121 -1.12 7.29 7.44
CA PRO A 121 -1.89 6.07 7.29
C PRO A 121 -3.22 6.18 8.04
N MET A 122 -4.30 5.62 7.48
CA MET A 122 -5.57 5.51 8.22
C MET A 122 -5.42 4.54 9.40
N THR A 123 -6.04 4.89 10.52
CA THR A 123 -6.18 4.03 11.70
C THR A 123 -7.10 2.83 11.42
N PRO A 124 -6.97 1.70 12.14
CA PRO A 124 -7.92 0.58 12.02
C PRO A 124 -9.39 0.99 12.19
N ARG A 125 -9.69 1.97 13.05
CA ARG A 125 -11.04 2.53 13.23
C ARG A 125 -11.51 3.28 11.98
N GLU A 126 -10.67 4.16 11.44
CA GLU A 126 -10.98 4.92 10.23
C GLU A 126 -11.25 3.99 9.04
N VAL A 127 -10.49 2.88 8.93
CA VAL A 127 -10.72 1.87 7.90
C VAL A 127 -12.05 1.15 8.11
N SER A 128 -12.37 0.77 9.35
CA SER A 128 -13.65 0.13 9.69
C SER A 128 -14.84 0.99 9.28
N ILE A 129 -14.81 2.28 9.65
CA ILE A 129 -15.86 3.26 9.29
C ILE A 129 -15.89 3.53 7.79
N PHE A 130 -14.73 3.59 7.13
CA PHE A 130 -14.64 3.76 5.68
C PHE A 130 -15.28 2.59 4.94
N PHE A 131 -15.00 1.36 5.34
CA PHE A 131 -15.59 0.17 4.73
C PHE A 131 -17.10 0.11 4.95
N GLU A 132 -17.56 0.47 6.15
CA GLU A 132 -18.99 0.52 6.47
C GLU A 132 -19.71 1.59 5.63
N ALA A 133 -19.12 2.76 5.45
CA ALA A 133 -19.66 3.82 4.59
C ALA A 133 -19.70 3.42 3.10
N LEU A 134 -18.79 2.55 2.67
CA LEU A 134 -18.80 1.97 1.32
C LEU A 134 -19.72 0.75 1.18
N GLU A 135 -20.44 0.38 2.24
CA GLU A 135 -21.32 -0.80 2.28
C GLU A 135 -20.59 -2.11 1.96
N ILE A 136 -19.33 -2.23 2.39
CA ILE A 136 -18.63 -3.50 2.34
C ILE A 136 -19.26 -4.43 3.39
N PRO A 137 -19.79 -5.61 2.98
CA PRO A 137 -20.43 -6.56 3.90
C PRO A 137 -19.48 -7.00 5.02
N ASN A 138 -19.99 -7.13 6.24
CA ASN A 138 -19.19 -7.48 7.41
C ASN A 138 -18.53 -8.87 7.33
N ASP A 139 -19.14 -9.81 6.61
CA ASP A 139 -18.64 -11.16 6.38
C ASP A 139 -17.59 -11.24 5.25
N THR A 140 -17.23 -10.11 4.62
CA THR A 140 -16.18 -10.05 3.59
C THR A 140 -14.85 -10.60 4.13
N VAL A 141 -14.23 -11.51 3.38
CA VAL A 141 -12.87 -11.99 3.67
C VAL A 141 -11.86 -10.90 3.37
N ILE A 142 -11.08 -10.50 4.38
CA ILE A 142 -10.08 -9.45 4.25
C ILE A 142 -8.70 -10.00 4.65
N TYR A 143 -7.74 -9.86 3.76
CA TYR A 143 -6.32 -10.13 4.01
C TYR A 143 -5.57 -8.83 4.27
N ILE A 144 -4.96 -8.70 5.44
CA ILE A 144 -4.17 -7.53 5.83
C ILE A 144 -2.74 -7.68 5.29
N VAL A 145 -2.37 -6.76 4.40
CA VAL A 145 -1.05 -6.63 3.79
C VAL A 145 -0.26 -5.60 4.62
N ALA A 146 0.31 -6.04 5.74
CA ALA A 146 1.05 -5.16 6.64
C ALA A 146 2.04 -5.95 7.51
N GLY A 147 3.04 -5.25 8.05
CA GLY A 147 3.74 -5.72 9.25
C GLY A 147 2.90 -5.49 10.51
N GLU A 148 3.58 -5.44 11.65
CA GLU A 148 2.94 -5.23 12.95
C GLU A 148 2.17 -3.89 13.00
N ILE A 149 0.87 -3.98 13.28
CA ILE A 149 -0.01 -2.82 13.44
C ILE A 149 0.24 -2.19 14.81
N TYR A 150 0.84 -1.00 14.82
CA TYR A 150 1.24 -0.31 16.04
C TYR A 150 0.07 0.44 16.67
N SER A 151 -0.63 -0.23 17.58
CA SER A 151 -1.45 0.40 18.62
C SER A 151 -1.76 -0.63 19.71
N HIS A 152 -2.10 -0.17 20.91
CA HIS A 152 -2.58 -1.01 22.01
C HIS A 152 -3.82 -1.82 21.60
N SER A 153 -4.69 -1.24 20.77
CA SER A 153 -5.87 -1.91 20.23
C SER A 153 -5.58 -2.82 19.03
N GLY A 154 -4.35 -2.84 18.50
CA GLY A 154 -3.98 -3.58 17.30
C GLY A 154 -4.98 -3.36 16.15
N VAL A 155 -5.46 -4.46 15.57
CA VAL A 155 -6.47 -4.49 14.50
C VAL A 155 -7.91 -4.58 15.01
N GLU A 156 -8.14 -4.60 16.32
CA GLU A 156 -9.45 -4.88 16.92
C GLU A 156 -10.58 -3.92 16.51
N PRO A 157 -10.36 -2.60 16.33
CA PRO A 157 -11.41 -1.71 15.84
C PRO A 157 -11.93 -2.08 14.44
N LEU A 158 -11.12 -2.76 13.63
CA LEU A 158 -11.52 -3.31 12.34
C LEU A 158 -12.15 -4.70 12.52
N ARG A 159 -11.54 -5.56 13.35
CA ARG A 159 -11.99 -6.94 13.60
C ARG A 159 -13.38 -7.03 14.20
N SER A 160 -13.74 -6.09 15.08
CA SER A 160 -15.06 -6.05 15.71
C SER A 160 -16.20 -5.88 14.69
N LYS A 161 -15.94 -5.23 13.56
CA LYS A 161 -16.90 -5.05 12.46
C LYS A 161 -16.74 -6.09 11.36
N TYR A 162 -15.50 -6.47 11.05
CA TYR A 162 -15.15 -7.43 10.01
C TYR A 162 -14.41 -8.62 10.63
N PRO A 163 -15.11 -9.68 11.07
CA PRO A 163 -14.49 -10.79 11.81
C PRO A 163 -13.55 -11.66 10.94
N ASN A 164 -13.79 -11.72 9.62
CA ASN A 164 -13.03 -12.56 8.67
C ASN A 164 -11.71 -11.89 8.22
N LEU A 165 -10.89 -11.49 9.20
CA LEU A 165 -9.58 -10.86 8.99
C LEU A 165 -8.43 -11.84 9.14
N PHE A 166 -7.63 -11.94 8.10
CA PHE A 166 -6.45 -12.77 7.99
C PHE A 166 -5.22 -11.91 7.71
N ASP A 167 -4.03 -12.41 8.08
CA ASP A 167 -2.74 -11.82 7.72
C ASP A 167 -1.74 -12.96 7.47
N HIS A 168 -0.50 -12.62 7.11
CA HIS A 168 0.50 -13.66 6.89
C HIS A 168 0.77 -14.50 8.15
N THR A 169 0.54 -13.97 9.36
CA THR A 169 0.82 -14.68 10.61
C THR A 169 -0.25 -15.72 10.86
N SER A 170 -1.53 -15.35 10.78
CA SER A 170 -2.65 -16.27 10.99
C SER A 170 -2.67 -17.39 9.95
N LEU A 171 -2.43 -17.07 8.67
CA LEU A 171 -2.37 -18.09 7.62
C LEU A 171 -1.10 -18.94 7.67
N SER A 172 0.06 -18.40 8.10
CA SER A 172 1.26 -19.23 8.31
C SER A 172 1.02 -20.30 9.37
N ILE A 173 0.30 -19.96 10.46
CA ILE A 173 -0.07 -20.90 11.51
C ILE A 173 -1.01 -21.98 10.98
N GLU A 174 -2.04 -21.60 10.21
CA GLU A 174 -2.98 -22.53 9.58
C GLU A 174 -2.25 -23.57 8.70
N HIS A 175 -1.29 -23.10 7.89
CA HIS A 175 -0.51 -23.95 6.99
C HIS A 175 0.69 -24.63 7.65
N LYS A 176 0.87 -24.47 8.97
CA LYS A 176 2.03 -24.96 9.74
C LYS A 176 3.37 -24.57 9.11
N TRP A 177 3.41 -23.39 8.49
CA TRP A 177 4.58 -22.90 7.76
C TRP A 177 5.48 -22.05 8.66
N THR A 178 6.62 -22.59 9.06
CA THR A 178 7.56 -21.90 9.96
C THR A 178 8.82 -21.39 9.26
N SER A 179 9.07 -21.78 8.00
CA SER A 179 10.33 -21.50 7.30
C SER A 179 10.62 -20.01 7.07
N PHE A 180 9.61 -19.13 7.18
CA PHE A 180 9.77 -17.68 7.06
C PHE A 180 9.63 -16.92 8.39
N GLN A 181 9.55 -17.63 9.52
CA GLN A 181 9.59 -16.99 10.83
C GLN A 181 10.88 -16.16 10.98
N GLY A 182 10.73 -14.91 11.42
CA GLY A 182 11.85 -13.97 11.53
C GLY A 182 12.37 -13.42 10.19
N HIS A 183 11.76 -13.77 9.05
CA HIS A 183 12.13 -13.28 7.73
C HIS A 183 11.07 -12.36 7.14
N SER A 184 10.93 -11.16 7.72
CA SER A 184 9.92 -10.15 7.32
C SER A 184 9.95 -9.82 5.83
N ASN A 185 11.12 -9.76 5.19
CA ASN A 185 11.23 -9.51 3.75
C ASN A 185 10.62 -10.62 2.89
N LYS A 186 10.72 -11.89 3.32
CA LYS A 186 10.10 -13.02 2.61
C LYS A 186 8.58 -13.00 2.79
N LEU A 187 8.10 -12.66 3.99
CA LEU A 187 6.67 -12.50 4.24
C LEU A 187 6.08 -11.31 3.46
N ALA A 188 6.81 -10.20 3.35
CA ALA A 188 6.41 -9.08 2.50
C ALA A 188 6.29 -9.48 1.02
N ALA A 189 7.13 -10.39 0.53
CA ALA A 189 7.00 -10.93 -0.83
C ALA A 189 5.73 -11.80 -1.00
N VAL A 190 5.38 -12.59 0.03
CA VAL A 190 4.12 -13.33 0.07
C VAL A 190 2.93 -12.36 0.07
N ASP A 191 2.97 -11.34 0.93
CA ASP A 191 1.96 -10.29 1.02
C ASP A 191 1.75 -9.59 -0.32
N TYR A 192 2.83 -9.28 -1.04
CA TYR A 192 2.75 -8.71 -2.38
C TYR A 192 1.96 -9.62 -3.33
N MET A 193 2.29 -10.92 -3.38
CA MET A 193 1.61 -11.88 -4.27
C MET A 193 0.12 -12.02 -3.93
N VAL A 194 -0.19 -12.18 -2.64
CA VAL A 194 -1.59 -12.29 -2.16
C VAL A 194 -2.37 -11.00 -2.47
N ALA A 195 -1.72 -9.83 -2.39
CA ALA A 195 -2.35 -8.56 -2.71
C ALA A 195 -2.62 -8.39 -4.21
N VAL A 196 -1.66 -8.77 -5.05
CA VAL A 196 -1.80 -8.75 -6.52
C VAL A 196 -2.94 -9.66 -6.97
N GLU A 197 -3.11 -10.82 -6.36
CA GLU A 197 -4.15 -11.80 -6.73
C GLU A 197 -5.55 -11.55 -6.14
N SER A 198 -5.70 -10.54 -5.28
CA SER A 198 -6.99 -10.19 -4.67
C SER A 198 -8.04 -9.70 -5.66
N ASP A 199 -9.32 -9.86 -5.32
CA ASP A 199 -10.42 -9.34 -6.15
C ASP A 199 -10.47 -7.81 -6.06
N VAL A 200 -10.22 -7.26 -4.87
CA VAL A 200 -10.08 -5.82 -4.64
C VAL A 200 -8.85 -5.54 -3.78
N PHE A 201 -7.98 -4.65 -4.26
CA PHE A 201 -6.89 -4.12 -3.46
C PHE A 201 -7.26 -2.72 -2.94
N ILE A 202 -7.08 -2.49 -1.65
CA ILE A 202 -7.31 -1.19 -1.00
C ILE A 202 -6.06 -0.84 -0.19
N TYR A 203 -5.54 0.38 -0.34
CA TYR A 203 -4.36 0.81 0.40
C TYR A 203 -4.62 2.12 1.16
N THR A 204 -4.28 2.14 2.44
CA THR A 204 -4.60 3.26 3.34
C THR A 204 -3.41 4.20 3.57
N TYR A 205 -2.35 4.03 2.78
CA TYR A 205 -1.17 4.87 2.74
C TYR A 205 -0.39 4.63 1.42
N ASP A 206 0.12 5.69 0.81
CA ASP A 206 0.85 5.64 -0.47
C ASP A 206 2.33 5.21 -0.32
N GLY A 207 2.53 4.01 0.23
CA GLY A 207 3.84 3.40 0.44
C GLY A 207 4.40 2.65 -0.77
N HIS A 208 5.63 2.14 -0.67
CA HIS A 208 6.28 1.38 -1.74
C HIS A 208 5.53 0.09 -2.12
N MET A 209 5.02 -0.64 -1.13
CA MET A 209 4.20 -1.85 -1.37
C MET A 209 2.92 -1.50 -2.13
N ALA A 210 2.18 -0.49 -1.68
CA ALA A 210 0.97 -0.01 -2.36
C ALA A 210 1.25 0.35 -3.82
N LYS A 211 2.36 1.07 -4.08
CA LYS A 211 2.81 1.41 -5.43
C LYS A 211 3.09 0.17 -6.27
N ALA A 212 3.90 -0.75 -5.77
CA ALA A 212 4.26 -1.96 -6.49
C ALA A 212 3.04 -2.83 -6.83
N VAL A 213 2.17 -3.08 -5.85
CA VAL A 213 0.95 -3.89 -6.04
C VAL A 213 0.00 -3.20 -7.03
N LYS A 214 -0.28 -1.90 -6.84
CA LYS A 214 -1.12 -1.13 -7.77
C LYS A 214 -0.58 -1.19 -9.19
N GLY A 215 0.72 -0.96 -9.38
CA GLY A 215 1.33 -0.99 -10.70
C GLY A 215 1.25 -2.35 -11.36
N ASN A 216 1.47 -3.44 -10.63
CA ASN A 216 1.33 -4.79 -11.18
C ASN A 216 -0.12 -5.11 -11.54
N ARG A 217 -1.06 -4.77 -10.66
CA ARG A 217 -2.51 -4.92 -10.92
C ARG A 217 -2.98 -4.13 -12.14
N LEU A 218 -2.42 -2.93 -12.38
CA LEU A 218 -2.68 -2.16 -13.60
C LEU A 218 -2.13 -2.88 -14.83
N TYR A 219 -0.90 -3.40 -14.74
CA TYR A 219 -0.24 -4.13 -15.82
C TYR A 219 -1.01 -5.41 -16.22
N GLU A 220 -1.51 -6.17 -15.25
CA GLU A 220 -2.30 -7.39 -15.43
C GLU A 220 -3.78 -7.11 -15.77
N GLY A 221 -4.05 -6.15 -16.65
CA GLY A 221 -5.40 -5.89 -17.16
C GLY A 221 -6.28 -5.08 -16.22
N PHE A 222 -5.72 -4.12 -15.50
CA PHE A 222 -6.46 -3.16 -14.67
C PHE A 222 -7.28 -3.80 -13.55
N ARG A 223 -6.71 -4.78 -12.83
CA ARG A 223 -7.36 -5.40 -11.66
C ARG A 223 -7.80 -4.33 -10.65
N LYS A 224 -8.94 -4.54 -10.00
CA LYS A 224 -9.65 -3.53 -9.20
C LYS A 224 -8.82 -3.04 -8.01
N THR A 225 -8.46 -1.77 -8.00
CA THR A 225 -7.74 -1.12 -6.90
C THR A 225 -8.49 0.13 -6.50
N LEU A 226 -8.96 0.18 -5.26
CA LEU A 226 -9.60 1.36 -4.68
C LEU A 226 -8.52 2.24 -4.05
N THR A 227 -8.47 3.50 -4.47
CA THR A 227 -7.55 4.49 -3.88
C THR A 227 -8.34 5.46 -3.01
N PRO A 228 -8.29 5.35 -1.67
CA PRO A 228 -8.99 6.27 -0.79
C PRO A 228 -8.53 7.72 -0.99
N ASP A 229 -9.46 8.66 -1.00
CA ASP A 229 -9.17 10.09 -0.83
C ASP A 229 -9.09 10.39 0.67
N ILE A 230 -7.96 9.99 1.26
CA ILE A 230 -7.72 10.08 2.71
C ILE A 230 -7.88 11.52 3.19
N LYS A 231 -7.37 12.50 2.43
CA LYS A 231 -7.40 13.93 2.77
C LYS A 231 -8.82 14.45 2.98
N ASN A 232 -9.76 14.07 2.11
CA ASN A 232 -11.14 14.49 2.26
C ASN A 232 -11.92 13.58 3.21
N PHE A 233 -11.61 12.30 3.25
CA PHE A 233 -12.22 11.35 4.19
C PHE A 233 -11.99 11.74 5.65
N VAL A 234 -10.76 12.10 6.05
CA VAL A 234 -10.46 12.48 7.45
C VAL A 234 -11.24 13.72 7.91
N LYS A 235 -11.60 14.62 6.98
CA LYS A 235 -12.45 15.76 7.32
C LYS A 235 -13.89 15.34 7.54
N LEU A 236 -14.39 14.42 6.72
CA LEU A 236 -15.75 13.90 6.85
C LEU A 236 -15.91 13.11 8.15
N ILE A 237 -14.92 12.29 8.52
CA ILE A 237 -15.02 11.50 9.76
C ILE A 237 -14.91 12.40 11.01
N ASP A 238 -14.12 13.47 10.97
CA ASP A 238 -14.08 14.45 12.07
C ASP A 238 -15.44 15.17 12.25
N LEU A 239 -16.14 15.45 11.14
CA LEU A 239 -17.51 16.02 11.19
C LEU A 239 -18.53 15.01 11.71
N LEU A 240 -18.41 13.73 11.34
CA LEU A 240 -19.22 12.65 11.89
C LEU A 240 -19.00 12.52 13.41
N ASP A 241 -17.73 12.46 13.84
CA ASP A 241 -17.35 12.29 15.26
C ASP A 241 -17.80 13.48 16.12
N SER A 242 -17.78 14.70 15.55
CA SER A 242 -18.28 15.91 16.21
C SER A 242 -19.80 16.11 16.05
N LYS A 243 -20.53 15.15 15.49
CA LYS A 243 -21.99 15.15 15.29
C LYS A 243 -22.51 16.29 14.38
N HIS A 244 -21.67 16.81 13.50
CA HIS A 244 -22.04 17.78 12.48
C HIS A 244 -22.54 17.13 11.17
N LEU A 245 -22.40 15.81 11.03
CA LEU A 245 -22.96 15.01 9.93
C LEU A 245 -23.72 13.82 10.49
N SER A 246 -24.87 13.47 9.90
CA SER A 246 -25.52 12.18 10.15
C SER A 246 -24.74 11.04 9.50
N TRP A 247 -25.03 9.80 9.88
CA TRP A 247 -24.44 8.61 9.25
C TRP A 247 -24.78 8.54 7.75
N GLU A 248 -26.03 8.81 7.40
CA GLU A 248 -26.55 8.77 6.03
C GLU A 248 -25.85 9.82 5.15
N GLU A 249 -25.70 11.04 5.66
CA GLU A 249 -24.99 12.11 4.97
C GLU A 249 -23.50 11.79 4.80
N PHE A 250 -22.86 11.29 5.85
CA PHE A 250 -21.46 10.86 5.82
C PHE A 250 -21.24 9.75 4.79
N SER A 251 -22.02 8.67 4.87
CA SER A 251 -21.94 7.53 3.97
C SER A 251 -22.14 7.95 2.51
N SER A 252 -23.17 8.76 2.23
CA SER A 252 -23.40 9.30 0.89
C SER A 252 -22.21 10.12 0.36
N LYS A 253 -21.64 11.01 1.18
CA LYS A 253 -20.47 11.82 0.80
C LYS A 253 -19.23 10.95 0.57
N VAL A 254 -18.99 9.94 1.39
CA VAL A 254 -17.87 9.00 1.23
C VAL A 254 -18.00 8.22 -0.08
N LYS A 255 -19.18 7.67 -0.39
CA LYS A 255 -19.43 6.98 -1.66
C LYS A 255 -19.23 7.90 -2.86
N GLN A 256 -19.75 9.13 -2.79
CA GLN A 256 -19.57 10.12 -3.85
C GLN A 256 -18.09 10.46 -4.07
N LEU A 257 -17.34 10.66 -2.98
CA LEU A 257 -15.91 10.98 -3.01
C LEU A 257 -15.07 9.87 -3.67
N HIS A 258 -15.53 8.62 -3.61
CA HIS A 258 -14.82 7.45 -4.14
C HIS A 258 -15.43 6.91 -5.43
N LYS A 259 -16.46 7.55 -5.98
CA LYS A 259 -17.03 7.21 -7.29
C LYS A 259 -15.95 7.41 -8.37
N GLY A 260 -15.61 6.36 -9.09
CA GLY A 260 -14.57 6.40 -10.13
C GLY A 260 -13.13 6.41 -9.61
N ARG A 261 -12.89 6.18 -8.31
CA ARG A 261 -11.53 6.01 -7.75
C ARG A 261 -11.08 4.54 -7.78
N ILE A 262 -11.49 3.83 -8.82
CA ILE A 262 -11.25 2.41 -9.03
C ILE A 262 -10.48 2.28 -10.35
N SER A 263 -9.30 1.64 -10.29
CA SER A 263 -8.37 1.34 -11.40
C SER A 263 -8.81 1.72 -12.83
N ASP A 264 -8.62 2.99 -13.20
CA ASP A 264 -8.64 3.42 -14.60
C ASP A 264 -7.22 3.73 -15.08
N PRO A 265 -6.88 3.42 -16.35
CA PRO A 265 -5.61 3.85 -16.94
C PRO A 265 -5.49 5.37 -16.90
N THR A 266 -4.55 5.88 -16.13
CA THR A 266 -4.16 7.29 -16.15
C THR A 266 -2.72 7.40 -16.64
N PHE A 267 -2.44 8.40 -17.48
CA PHE A 267 -1.08 8.67 -17.92
C PHE A 267 -0.17 8.94 -16.71
N ARG A 268 0.97 8.25 -16.67
CA ARG A 268 2.01 8.47 -15.66
C ARG A 268 2.38 9.94 -15.58
N GLN A 269 2.38 10.48 -14.37
CA GLN A 269 2.65 11.90 -14.17
C GLN A 269 4.14 12.23 -14.32
N VAL A 270 4.41 13.29 -15.07
CA VAL A 270 5.75 13.86 -15.23
C VAL A 270 6.02 14.81 -14.07
N GLY A 271 7.23 14.77 -13.53
CA GLY A 271 7.70 15.65 -12.47
C GLY A 271 8.82 16.57 -12.96
N PRO A 272 9.16 17.63 -12.21
CA PRO A 272 10.26 18.53 -12.56
C PRO A 272 11.65 17.86 -12.52
N THR A 273 11.75 16.69 -11.87
CA THR A 273 12.96 15.87 -11.82
C THR A 273 12.59 14.39 -11.87
N PRO A 274 13.50 13.48 -12.30
CA PRO A 274 13.25 12.04 -12.29
C PRO A 274 12.78 11.47 -10.95
N ARG A 275 13.23 12.09 -9.84
CA ARG A 275 12.85 11.71 -8.48
C ARG A 275 11.41 12.13 -8.12
N ALA A 276 10.90 13.20 -8.72
CA ALA A 276 9.56 13.73 -8.48
C ALA A 276 8.53 13.18 -9.48
N GLU A 277 8.97 12.41 -10.47
CA GLU A 277 8.08 11.71 -11.39
C GLU A 277 7.34 10.57 -10.70
N GLU A 278 6.14 10.26 -11.19
CA GLU A 278 5.46 9.03 -10.81
C GLU A 278 6.28 7.82 -11.28
N ASN A 279 6.46 6.83 -10.41
CA ASN A 279 7.30 5.68 -10.72
C ASN A 279 6.66 4.78 -11.78
N PHE A 280 7.46 4.27 -12.73
CA PHE A 280 6.94 3.36 -13.76
C PHE A 280 6.38 2.05 -13.19
N TYR A 281 6.96 1.57 -12.09
CA TYR A 281 6.50 0.36 -11.40
C TYR A 281 5.21 0.61 -10.60
N ALA A 282 4.83 1.87 -10.39
CA ALA A 282 3.59 2.27 -9.72
C ALA A 282 2.45 2.54 -10.71
N ASN A 283 2.80 3.09 -11.87
CA ASN A 283 1.90 3.34 -12.98
C ASN A 283 2.56 2.92 -14.31
N PRO A 284 2.31 1.69 -14.80
CA PRO A 284 2.94 1.17 -16.01
C PRO A 284 2.43 1.82 -17.31
N TYR A 285 1.42 2.69 -17.25
CA TYR A 285 0.85 3.38 -18.41
C TYR A 285 1.40 4.81 -18.57
N PRO A 286 1.84 5.26 -19.77
CA PRO A 286 1.89 4.52 -21.03
C PRO A 286 3.18 3.66 -21.15
N GLY A 287 3.19 2.79 -22.16
CA GLY A 287 4.40 2.11 -22.64
C GLY A 287 4.62 0.67 -22.15
N CYS A 288 4.02 0.26 -21.02
CA CYS A 288 3.97 -1.15 -20.63
C CYS A 288 2.68 -1.84 -21.07
N ILE A 289 1.59 -1.08 -21.14
CA ILE A 289 0.27 -1.58 -21.51
C ILE A 289 -0.01 -1.14 -22.94
N CYS A 290 -0.52 -2.06 -23.76
CA CYS A 290 -0.90 -1.73 -25.13
C CYS A 290 -2.06 -0.74 -25.12
N GLU A 291 -1.89 0.37 -25.83
CA GLU A 291 -3.00 1.25 -26.16
C GLU A 291 -3.93 0.47 -27.09
N LYS A 292 -5.16 0.18 -26.65
CA LYS A 292 -6.19 -0.23 -27.60
C LYS A 292 -6.45 0.99 -28.47
N PHE A 293 -5.95 0.98 -29.71
CA PHE A 293 -6.33 1.98 -30.70
C PHE A 293 -7.86 2.03 -30.73
N LYS A 294 -8.42 3.20 -30.40
CA LYS A 294 -9.84 3.50 -30.61
C LYS A 294 -10.07 3.84 -32.06
#